data_AF-A0A1V6DBU5-F1
#
_entry.id   AF-A0A1V6DBU5-F1
#
_cell.length_a   1.000
_cell.length_b   1.000
_cell.length_c   1.000
_cell.angle_alpha   90.00
_cell.angle_beta   90.00
_cell.angle_gamma   90.00
#
_symmetry.space_group_name_H-M   'P 1'
#
loop_
_entity.id
_entity.type
_entity.pdbx_description
1 polymer ?
#
loop_
_entity_poly.entity_id
_entity_poly.type
_entity_poly.pdbx_seq_one_letter_code
_entity_poly.pdbx_strand_id
1 'polypeptide(L)' 'MLDEKYVVDCPACGRVEGYLAGPTRLGNDPNEPDDAENVIDSEVFEGVHGPTSRVRCPKCGAWVPPDCVWPA' A
#
# COMPACT_ATOMS: atom_id res chain seq x y z
N MET A 1 7.20 -10.39 12.30
CA MET A 1 8.35 -9.90 11.52
C MET A 1 8.02 -8.47 11.18
N LEU A 2 8.92 -7.54 11.49
CA LEU A 2 8.66 -6.09 11.44
C LEU A 2 8.18 -5.70 10.04
N ASP A 3 6.94 -5.23 9.97
CA ASP A 3 6.35 -4.64 8.79
C ASP A 3 7.31 -3.58 8.22
N GLU A 4 7.82 -3.84 7.02
CA GLU A 4 8.74 -2.93 6.37
C GLU A 4 7.97 -1.64 6.05
N LYS A 5 8.47 -0.51 6.55
CA LYS A 5 7.81 0.79 6.45
C LYS A 5 8.12 1.40 5.08
N TYR A 6 7.10 1.91 4.42
CA TYR A 6 7.18 2.56 3.13
C TYR A 6 6.60 3.96 3.21
N VAL A 7 7.02 4.80 2.27
CA VAL A 7 6.50 6.15 2.07
C VAL A 7 5.84 6.19 0.69
N VAL A 8 4.57 6.55 0.66
CA VAL A 8 3.78 6.83 -0.54
C VAL A 8 3.79 8.33 -0.81
N ASP A 9 4.32 8.76 -1.95
CA ASP A 9 4.21 10.12 -2.44
C ASP A 9 2.86 10.30 -3.14
N CYS A 10 1.86 10.76 -2.39
CA CYS A 10 0.52 10.97 -2.90
C CYS A 10 0.36 12.41 -3.40
N PRO A 11 -0.07 12.64 -4.64
CA PRO A 11 -0.24 14.00 -5.17
C PRO A 11 -1.30 14.82 -4.40
N ALA A 12 -2.22 14.16 -3.69
CA ALA A 12 -3.23 14.82 -2.87
C ALA A 12 -2.82 15.04 -1.41
N CYS A 13 -1.93 14.19 -0.86
CA CYS A 13 -1.59 14.20 0.57
C CYS A 13 -0.13 14.56 0.86
N GLY A 14 0.71 14.63 -0.17
CA GLY A 14 2.16 14.64 -0.03
C GLY A 14 2.69 13.26 0.35
N ARG A 15 3.83 13.25 1.06
CA ARG A 15 4.45 12.02 1.56
C ARG A 15 3.64 11.46 2.73
N VAL A 16 3.20 10.23 2.59
CA VAL A 16 2.42 9.50 3.58
C VAL A 16 3.18 8.23 3.93
N GLU A 17 3.37 7.98 5.20
CA GLU A 17 4.02 6.77 5.68
C GLU A 17 3.00 5.64 5.85
N GLY A 18 3.39 4.40 5.57
CA GLY A 18 2.55 3.23 5.77
C GLY A 18 3.34 1.93 5.68
N TYR A 19 2.65 0.81 5.76
CA TYR A 19 3.26 -0.53 5.72
C TYR A 19 2.69 -1.29 4.52
N LEU A 20 3.54 -1.90 3.69
CA LEU A 20 3.05 -2.74 2.60
C LEU A 20 2.39 -3.98 3.19
N ALA A 21 1.15 -4.25 2.77
CA ALA A 21 0.55 -5.55 3.00
C ALA A 21 1.35 -6.59 2.21
N GLY A 22 2.31 -7.26 2.87
CA GLY A 22 3.06 -8.35 2.26
C GLY A 22 2.10 -9.45 1.74
N PRO A 23 2.56 -10.31 0.80
CA PRO A 23 1.73 -11.38 0.19
C PRO A 23 1.21 -12.44 1.18
N THR A 24 1.46 -12.27 2.48
CA THR A 24 1.10 -13.18 3.57
C THR A 24 0.20 -12.53 4.61
N ARG A 25 -0.64 -11.57 4.23
CA ARG A 25 -1.81 -11.19 5.06
C ARG A 25 -3.12 -11.53 4.35
N LEU A 26 -3.27 -12.80 3.97
CA LEU A 26 -4.59 -13.44 3.91
C LEU A 26 -5.02 -13.83 5.35
N GLY A 27 -4.86 -12.90 6.28
CA GLY A 27 -5.13 -13.09 7.70
C GLY A 27 -6.54 -12.62 7.99
N ASN A 28 -7.49 -13.55 7.90
CA ASN A 28 -8.83 -13.40 8.44
C ASN A 28 -8.77 -13.52 9.98
N ASP A 29 -7.86 -12.76 10.62
CA ASP A 29 -7.54 -12.88 12.04
C ASP A 29 -8.20 -11.71 12.81
N PRO A 30 -9.32 -11.95 13.51
CA PRO A 30 -10.08 -10.91 14.21
C PRO A 30 -9.36 -10.34 15.46
N ASN A 31 -8.10 -10.72 15.70
CA ASN A 31 -7.26 -10.24 16.80
C ASN A 31 -6.03 -9.45 16.33
N GLU A 32 -5.79 -9.27 15.03
CA GLU A 32 -4.79 -8.29 14.61
C GLU A 32 -5.29 -6.89 14.98
N PRO A 33 -4.46 -6.06 15.64
CA PRO A 33 -4.85 -4.69 15.94
C PRO A 33 -5.22 -4.00 14.62
N ASP A 34 -6.26 -3.17 14.67
CA ASP A 34 -6.75 -2.35 13.57
C ASP A 34 -5.74 -1.23 13.21
N ASP A 35 -4.45 -1.57 13.09
CA ASP A 35 -3.42 -0.77 12.44
C ASP A 35 -3.67 -0.65 10.92
N ALA A 36 -4.90 -0.96 10.48
CA ALA A 36 -5.45 -0.77 9.14
C ALA A 36 -5.39 0.70 8.70
N GLU A 37 -5.25 1.66 9.63
CA GLU A 37 -5.16 3.09 9.30
C GLU A 37 -3.92 3.45 8.47
N ASN A 38 -2.88 2.59 8.42
CA ASN A 38 -1.64 2.87 7.68
C ASN A 38 -1.20 1.74 6.72
N VAL A 39 -2.11 0.85 6.33
CA VAL A 39 -1.79 -0.24 5.39
C VAL A 39 -1.80 0.28 3.95
N ILE A 40 -0.68 0.13 3.26
CA ILE A 40 -0.55 0.41 1.83
C ILE A 40 -1.01 -0.85 1.09
N ASP A 41 -2.21 -0.76 0.53
CA ASP A 41 -2.77 -1.81 -0.32
C ASP A 41 -2.16 -1.72 -1.73
N SER A 42 -1.84 -2.85 -2.34
CA SER A 42 -1.28 -2.91 -3.68
C SER A 42 -2.08 -3.87 -4.55
N GLU A 43 -2.48 -3.41 -5.73
CA GLU A 43 -3.23 -4.20 -6.69
C GLU A 43 -2.44 -4.32 -7.99
N VAL A 44 -2.35 -5.54 -8.51
CA VAL A 44 -1.80 -5.83 -9.84
C VAL A 44 -2.95 -6.22 -10.75
N PHE A 45 -3.09 -5.52 -11.88
CA PHE A 45 -4.14 -5.77 -12.86
C PHE A 45 -3.53 -5.93 -14.25
N GLU A 46 -4.22 -6.67 -15.13
CA GLU A 46 -3.78 -6.86 -16.51
C GLU A 46 -4.20 -5.64 -17.34
N GLY A 47 -3.21 -4.83 -17.73
CA GLY A 47 -3.40 -3.69 -18.62
C GLY A 47 -3.14 -4.04 -20.08
N VAL A 48 -3.46 -3.10 -20.97
CA VAL A 48 -3.26 -3.22 -22.43
C VAL A 48 -1.79 -3.49 -22.82
N HIS A 49 -0.85 -3.13 -21.96
CA HIS A 49 0.60 -3.31 -22.17
C HIS A 49 1.24 -4.39 -21.29
N GLY A 50 0.44 -5.18 -20.58
CA GLY A 50 0.91 -6.20 -19.62
C GLY A 50 0.49 -5.89 -18.17
N PRO A 51 1.06 -6.60 -17.19
CA PRO A 51 0.70 -6.42 -15.80
C PRO A 51 1.12 -5.04 -15.30
N THR A 52 0.13 -4.26 -14.86
CA THR A 52 0.34 -2.95 -14.25
C THR A 52 0.01 -3.04 -12.77
N SER A 53 0.88 -2.49 -11.93
CA SER A 53 0.64 -2.41 -10.48
C SER A 53 0.19 -1.00 -10.12
N ARG A 54 -0.59 -0.86 -9.05
CA ARG A 54 -0.94 0.41 -8.41
C ARG A 54 -1.01 0.21 -6.91
N VAL A 55 -0.76 1.28 -6.16
CA VAL A 55 -0.79 1.27 -4.70
C VAL A 55 -1.81 2.28 -4.17
N ARG A 56 -2.44 1.98 -3.05
CA ARG A 56 -3.44 2.83 -2.44
C ARG A 56 -2.79 3.67 -1.34
N CYS A 57 -2.94 5.00 -1.45
CA CYS A 57 -2.53 5.91 -0.38
C CYS A 57 -3.36 5.62 0.88
N PRO A 58 -2.76 5.27 2.03
CA PRO A 58 -3.52 4.92 3.23
C PRO A 58 -4.29 6.12 3.80
N LYS A 59 -3.80 7.35 3.58
CA LYS A 59 -4.41 8.57 4.14
C LYS A 59 -5.68 9.03 3.44
N CYS A 60 -5.75 8.94 2.10
CA CYS A 60 -6.90 9.42 1.33
C CYS A 60 -7.58 8.33 0.49
N GLY A 61 -7.02 7.12 0.45
CA GLY A 61 -7.53 6.00 -0.32
C GLY A 61 -7.35 6.13 -1.84
N ALA A 62 -6.63 7.15 -2.33
CA ALA A 62 -6.38 7.33 -3.76
C ALA A 62 -5.36 6.33 -4.29
N TRP A 63 -5.59 5.83 -5.51
CA TRP A 63 -4.64 4.97 -6.21
C TRP A 63 -3.53 5.80 -6.85
N VAL A 64 -2.28 5.44 -6.59
CA VAL A 64 -1.10 6.06 -7.16
C VAL A 64 -0.20 5.02 -7.84
N PRO A 65 0.69 5.44 -8.75
CA PRO A 65 1.66 4.54 -9.36
C PRO A 65 2.58 3.90 -8.31
N PRO A 66 3.07 2.67 -8.56
CA PRO A 66 3.99 1.98 -7.67
C PRO A 66 5.35 2.70 -7.61
N ASP A 67 5.72 3.41 -8.69
CA ASP A 67 6.89 4.29 -8.74
C ASP A 67 6.80 5.50 -7.80
N CYS A 68 5.68 5.71 -7.09
CA CYS A 68 5.52 6.72 -6.06
C CYS A 68 5.73 6.15 -4.65
N VAL A 69 6.21 4.92 -4.50
CA VAL A 69 6.42 4.25 -3.22
C VAL A 69 7.88 3.87 -3.04
N TRP A 70 8.42 4.17 -1.86
CA TRP A 70 9.82 3.91 -1.52
C TRP A 70 9.93 3.40 -0.08
N PRO A 71 10.92 2.54 0.23
CA PRO A 71 11.22 2.18 1.61
C PRO A 71 11.60 3.43 2.42
N ALA A 72 11.13 3.49 3.66
CA ALA A 72 11.37 4.60 4.59
C ALA A 72 12.79 4.59 5.18
#